data_AF-A0A3D5FSG6-F1
#
_entry.id   AF-A0A3D5FSG6-F1
#
_cell.length_a   1.000
_cell.length_b   1.000
_cell.length_c   1.000
_cell.angle_alpha   90.00
_cell.angle_beta   90.00
_cell.angle_gamma   90.00
#
_symmetry.space_group_name_H-M   'P 1'
#
loop_
_entity.id
_entity.type
_entity.pdbx_description
1 polymer ?
#
loop_
_entity_poly.entity_id
_entity_poly.type
_entity_poly.pdbx_seq_one_letter_code
_entity_poly.pdbx_strand_id
1 'polypeptide(L)'
;MQDVAPTGFRIHYDFTNHGTNDHMPELLDRLSTYDIAGCFEDPLPGADIDGYVELRRRSRRPIILHHYPTEATYEIYRRPADAYMLGYMKIGEAIRRAGLFAAANTPFMMQNVGGHITRAMAMHMMAAFPSANFHHLCDVETWKSDVVKERLEPVNGFVRVPETPGLGLTLDRAELERLENLNVPRPAKWIVKSRFDNGTRMYNMADPDNAMFMVRPDTRPLIPMSYVSPIETEYWDDDGSTQYHTMFERLEREGIVLEPADAATST
;
A
#
# COMPACT_ATOMS: atom_id res chain seq x y z
N MET A 1 -15.70 -4.34 -8.88
CA MET A 1 -15.73 -3.40 -7.74
C MET A 1 -16.77 -2.31 -7.93
N GLN A 2 -16.78 -1.56 -9.04
CA GLN A 2 -17.77 -0.50 -9.28
C GLN A 2 -19.22 -0.98 -9.16
N ASP A 3 -19.54 -2.16 -9.69
CA ASP A 3 -20.90 -2.70 -9.68
C ASP A 3 -21.51 -2.93 -8.28
N VAL A 4 -20.66 -2.96 -7.24
CA VAL A 4 -21.08 -3.21 -5.85
C VAL A 4 -20.69 -2.06 -4.90
N ALA A 5 -19.98 -1.04 -5.39
CA ALA A 5 -19.54 0.08 -4.57
C ALA A 5 -20.69 1.05 -4.30
N PRO A 6 -20.83 1.60 -3.07
CA PRO A 6 -21.86 2.58 -2.78
C PRO A 6 -21.58 3.90 -3.52
N THR A 7 -22.63 4.69 -3.75
CA THR A 7 -22.52 6.00 -4.39
C THR A 7 -21.51 6.90 -3.65
N GLY A 8 -20.59 7.50 -4.40
CA GLY A 8 -19.55 8.39 -3.85
C GLY A 8 -18.28 7.67 -3.40
N PHE A 9 -18.26 6.34 -3.36
CA PHE A 9 -17.04 5.58 -3.08
C PHE A 9 -15.95 5.86 -4.13
N ARG A 10 -14.71 6.00 -3.66
CA ARG A 10 -13.53 6.24 -4.49
C ARG A 10 -12.41 5.28 -4.10
N ILE A 11 -11.66 4.82 -5.09
CA ILE A 11 -10.44 4.02 -4.92
C ILE A 11 -9.22 4.92 -5.07
N HIS A 12 -8.34 4.86 -4.08
CA HIS A 12 -6.97 5.29 -4.20
C HIS A 12 -6.13 4.10 -4.70
N TYR A 13 -5.54 4.19 -5.89
CA TYR A 13 -4.67 3.15 -6.42
C TYR A 13 -3.22 3.49 -6.10
N ASP A 14 -2.56 2.66 -5.30
CA ASP A 14 -1.11 2.71 -5.09
C ASP A 14 -0.42 1.74 -6.07
N PHE A 15 0.44 2.27 -6.94
CA PHE A 15 1.23 1.48 -7.90
C PHE A 15 2.62 1.15 -7.39
N THR A 16 2.90 1.50 -6.14
CA THR A 16 4.10 1.19 -5.37
C THR A 16 5.35 1.58 -6.15
N ASN A 17 5.45 2.83 -6.58
CA ASN A 17 6.62 3.38 -7.27
C ASN A 17 6.92 2.67 -8.61
N HIS A 18 5.90 2.55 -9.45
CA HIS A 18 5.96 1.90 -10.77
C HIS A 18 6.43 0.44 -10.70
N GLY A 19 5.88 -0.35 -9.79
CA GLY A 19 6.27 -1.75 -9.60
C GLY A 19 5.82 -2.70 -10.71
N THR A 20 5.68 -2.24 -11.95
CA THR A 20 5.06 -2.95 -13.07
C THR A 20 5.76 -2.66 -14.40
N ASN A 21 5.57 -3.54 -15.38
CA ASN A 21 5.96 -3.35 -16.78
C ASN A 21 4.85 -2.70 -17.64
N ASP A 22 3.70 -2.37 -17.05
CA ASP A 22 2.59 -1.74 -17.77
C ASP A 22 2.96 -0.36 -18.32
N HIS A 23 2.38 -0.01 -19.48
CA HIS A 23 2.42 1.35 -19.98
C HIS A 23 1.49 2.25 -19.16
N MET A 24 2.04 2.89 -18.14
CA MET A 24 1.27 3.57 -17.10
C MET A 24 0.31 4.65 -17.58
N PRO A 25 0.68 5.57 -18.50
CA PRO A 25 -0.27 6.59 -18.97
C PRO A 25 -1.57 5.99 -19.53
N GLU A 26 -1.46 4.90 -20.30
CA GLU A 26 -2.63 4.21 -20.87
C GLU A 26 -3.42 3.47 -19.79
N LEU A 27 -2.74 2.84 -18.84
CA LEU A 27 -3.41 2.18 -17.70
C LEU A 27 -4.22 3.19 -16.88
N LEU A 28 -3.63 4.35 -16.56
CA LEU A 28 -4.32 5.40 -15.80
C LEU A 28 -5.52 5.97 -16.58
N ASP A 29 -5.39 6.16 -17.90
CA ASP A 29 -6.50 6.61 -18.75
C ASP A 29 -7.66 5.61 -18.75
N ARG A 30 -7.36 4.31 -18.84
CA ARG A 30 -8.36 3.24 -18.76
C ARG A 30 -9.02 3.20 -17.39
N LEU A 31 -8.25 3.22 -16.30
CA LEU A 31 -8.79 3.26 -14.93
C LEU A 31 -9.67 4.49 -14.69
N SER A 32 -9.30 5.63 -15.28
CA SER A 32 -10.06 6.87 -15.16
C SER A 32 -11.46 6.81 -15.79
N THR A 33 -11.75 5.82 -16.64
CA THR A 33 -13.10 5.60 -17.20
C THR A 33 -14.10 5.07 -16.16
N TYR A 34 -13.60 4.51 -15.06
CA TYR A 34 -14.44 4.09 -13.95
C TYR A 34 -14.76 5.27 -13.03
N ASP A 35 -16.02 5.41 -12.66
CA ASP A 35 -16.48 6.49 -11.80
C ASP A 35 -15.93 6.39 -10.39
N ILE A 36 -15.61 5.19 -9.93
CA ILE A 36 -15.00 4.96 -8.62
C ILE A 36 -13.50 5.26 -8.58
N ALA A 37 -12.85 5.58 -9.70
CA ALA A 37 -11.44 5.98 -9.66
C ALA A 37 -11.29 7.31 -8.93
N GLY A 38 -10.52 7.30 -7.84
CA GLY A 38 -10.24 8.45 -6.99
C GLY A 38 -8.97 9.17 -7.41
N CYS A 39 -7.82 8.53 -7.21
CA CYS A 39 -6.49 9.07 -7.50
C CYS A 39 -5.46 7.95 -7.71
N PHE A 40 -4.27 8.33 -8.17
CA PHE A 40 -3.18 7.43 -8.50
C PHE A 40 -1.91 7.81 -7.73
N GLU A 41 -1.48 6.94 -6.83
CA GLU A 41 -0.23 7.05 -6.08
C GLU A 41 0.89 6.32 -6.79
N ASP A 42 2.01 7.02 -6.88
CA ASP A 42 3.28 6.54 -7.39
C ASP A 42 3.25 5.73 -8.71
N PRO A 43 2.56 6.23 -9.76
CA PRO A 43 2.49 5.55 -11.04
C PRO A 43 3.84 5.49 -11.80
N LEU A 44 4.82 6.33 -11.45
CA LEU A 44 6.15 6.37 -12.07
C LEU A 44 7.25 6.22 -11.00
N PRO A 45 8.50 5.89 -11.37
CA PRO A 45 9.60 5.93 -10.43
C PRO A 45 9.74 7.33 -9.83
N GLY A 46 9.86 7.44 -8.50
CA GLY A 46 9.86 8.71 -7.77
C GLY A 46 10.94 9.71 -8.21
N ALA A 47 12.05 9.21 -8.75
CA ALA A 47 13.12 10.02 -9.31
C ALA A 47 12.75 10.69 -10.66
N ASP A 48 11.74 10.18 -11.38
CA ASP A 48 11.28 10.70 -12.67
C ASP A 48 10.32 11.89 -12.52
N ILE A 49 10.83 12.96 -11.91
CA ILE A 49 10.04 14.16 -11.63
C ILE A 49 9.51 14.82 -12.92
N ASP A 50 10.24 14.73 -14.04
CA ASP A 50 9.79 15.31 -15.31
C ASP A 50 8.66 14.48 -15.92
N GLY A 51 8.74 13.15 -15.85
CA GLY A 51 7.65 12.25 -16.19
C GLY A 51 6.40 12.51 -15.35
N TYR A 52 6.56 12.74 -14.05
CA TYR A 52 5.45 13.14 -13.17
C TYR A 52 4.81 14.48 -13.58
N VAL A 53 5.62 15.51 -13.87
CA VAL A 53 5.11 16.83 -14.30
C VAL A 53 4.26 16.69 -15.58
N GLU A 54 4.70 15.89 -16.54
CA GLU A 54 3.92 15.63 -17.75
C GLU A 54 2.68 14.78 -17.45
N LEU A 55 2.84 13.67 -16.73
CA LEU A 55 1.75 12.75 -16.40
C LEU A 55 0.62 13.46 -15.65
N ARG A 56 0.95 14.30 -14.68
CA ARG A 56 -0.01 15.12 -13.94
C ARG A 56 -0.83 16.03 -14.85
N ARG A 57 -0.23 16.63 -15.88
CA ARG A 57 -0.94 17.54 -16.81
C ARG A 57 -1.98 16.83 -17.66
N ARG A 58 -1.75 15.55 -17.98
CA ARG A 58 -2.66 14.74 -18.81
C ARG A 58 -3.63 13.88 -18.00
N SER A 59 -3.28 13.56 -16.75
CA SER A 59 -4.08 12.66 -15.92
C SER A 59 -5.47 13.24 -15.66
N ARG A 60 -6.50 12.39 -15.79
CA ARG A 60 -7.89 12.75 -15.50
C ARG A 60 -8.23 12.70 -14.01
N ARG A 61 -7.36 12.08 -13.21
CA ARG A 61 -7.49 11.93 -11.75
C ARG A 61 -6.23 12.48 -11.07
N PRO A 62 -6.33 12.92 -9.80
CA PRO A 62 -5.17 13.42 -9.07
C PRO A 62 -4.01 12.41 -9.05
N ILE A 63 -2.80 12.92 -9.26
CA ILE A 63 -1.55 12.18 -9.05
C ILE A 63 -1.03 12.46 -7.65
N ILE A 64 -0.67 11.40 -6.93
CA ILE A 64 -0.11 11.46 -5.58
C ILE A 64 1.34 10.99 -5.64
N LEU A 65 2.25 11.73 -5.02
CA LEU A 65 3.66 11.36 -4.91
C LEU A 65 4.01 11.05 -3.46
N HIS A 66 4.35 9.79 -3.20
CA HIS A 66 4.76 9.27 -1.91
C HIS A 66 6.27 9.01 -1.88
N HIS A 67 6.82 8.38 -2.92
CA HIS A 67 8.26 8.17 -3.05
C HIS A 67 8.87 9.33 -3.84
N TYR A 68 9.60 10.19 -3.15
CA TYR A 68 10.29 11.35 -3.74
C TYR A 68 11.77 11.38 -3.32
N PRO A 69 12.70 11.80 -4.20
CA PRO A 69 14.13 11.62 -4.00
C PRO A 69 14.75 12.60 -3.00
N THR A 70 14.08 13.73 -2.75
CA THR A 70 14.64 14.85 -1.97
C THR A 70 13.71 15.29 -0.84
N GLU A 71 13.01 14.33 -0.25
CA GLU A 71 12.10 14.56 0.88
C GLU A 71 11.03 15.65 0.64
N ALA A 72 10.53 15.80 -0.58
CA ALA A 72 9.55 16.83 -0.94
C ALA A 72 10.06 18.26 -0.62
N THR A 73 11.29 18.56 -1.05
CA THR A 73 11.93 19.87 -0.91
C THR A 73 11.87 20.67 -2.21
N TYR A 74 12.84 20.51 -3.10
CA TYR A 74 12.94 21.30 -4.33
C TYR A 74 11.90 20.89 -5.38
N GLU A 75 11.57 19.61 -5.44
CA GLU A 75 10.64 19.05 -6.41
C GLU A 75 9.24 19.68 -6.32
N ILE A 76 8.83 20.20 -5.15
CA ILE A 76 7.51 20.84 -4.96
C ILE A 76 7.31 22.02 -5.90
N TYR A 77 8.38 22.77 -6.21
CA TYR A 77 8.31 23.94 -7.08
C TYR A 77 8.05 23.56 -8.53
N ARG A 78 8.39 22.32 -8.91
CA ARG A 78 8.08 21.77 -10.23
C ARG A 78 6.64 21.26 -10.32
N ARG A 79 5.96 21.09 -9.18
CA ARG A 79 4.58 20.56 -9.05
C ARG A 79 4.37 19.22 -9.79
N PRO A 80 5.16 18.18 -9.48
CA PRO A 80 5.05 16.87 -10.11
C PRO A 80 3.76 16.11 -9.78
N ALA A 81 3.11 16.44 -8.66
CA ALA A 81 1.89 15.79 -8.20
C ALA A 81 0.84 16.80 -7.74
N ASP A 82 -0.41 16.36 -7.64
CA ASP A 82 -1.53 17.13 -7.10
C ASP A 82 -1.57 17.11 -5.58
N ALA A 83 -1.06 16.05 -4.96
CA ALA A 83 -0.80 16.00 -3.53
C ALA A 83 0.44 15.14 -3.23
N TYR A 84 1.00 15.34 -2.04
CA TYR A 84 2.07 14.51 -1.51
C TYR A 84 1.54 13.57 -0.43
N MET A 85 2.23 12.45 -0.25
CA MET A 85 2.06 11.62 0.94
C MET A 85 3.27 11.73 1.85
N LEU A 86 3.03 12.03 3.12
CA LEU A 86 4.04 11.96 4.16
C LEU A 86 3.87 10.64 4.91
N GLY A 87 4.48 9.57 4.38
CA GLY A 87 4.45 8.23 4.95
C GLY A 87 5.48 8.04 6.05
N TYR A 88 5.02 7.62 7.25
CA TYR A 88 5.85 7.28 8.41
C TYR A 88 6.89 8.33 8.84
N MET A 89 6.69 9.58 8.40
CA MET A 89 7.61 10.67 8.67
C MET A 89 7.62 10.99 10.17
N LYS A 90 8.80 11.29 10.72
CA LYS A 90 8.91 11.71 12.13
C LYS A 90 8.12 13.01 12.32
N ILE A 91 7.45 13.16 13.46
CA ILE A 91 6.57 14.32 13.74
C ILE A 91 7.27 15.66 13.45
N GLY A 92 8.51 15.83 13.88
CA GLY A 92 9.27 17.07 13.65
C GLY A 92 9.60 17.33 12.16
N GLU A 93 9.80 16.28 11.37
CA GLU A 93 9.97 16.38 9.91
C GLU A 93 8.64 16.70 9.24
N ALA A 94 7.55 16.04 9.65
CA ALA A 94 6.21 16.30 9.15
C ALA A 94 5.79 17.76 9.37
N ILE A 95 6.08 18.34 10.55
CA ILE A 95 5.85 19.76 10.83
C ILE A 95 6.63 20.67 9.85
N ARG A 96 7.91 20.36 9.59
CA ARG A 96 8.72 21.14 8.65
C ARG A 96 8.17 21.06 7.23
N ARG A 97 7.76 19.87 6.78
CA ARG A 97 7.16 19.68 5.45
C ARG A 97 5.79 20.33 5.34
N ALA A 98 4.95 20.24 6.38
CA ALA A 98 3.67 20.93 6.43
C ALA A 98 3.80 22.44 6.26
N GLY A 99 4.79 23.07 6.91
CA GLY A 99 5.08 24.49 6.73
C GLY A 99 5.50 24.85 5.29
N LEU A 100 6.36 24.02 4.69
CA LEU A 100 6.79 24.18 3.30
C LEU A 100 5.62 24.01 2.32
N PHE A 101 4.80 22.99 2.51
CA PHE A 101 3.62 22.73 1.70
C PHE A 101 2.56 23.81 1.84
N ALA A 102 2.36 24.36 3.05
CA ALA A 102 1.50 25.52 3.24
C ALA A 102 1.99 26.74 2.46
N ALA A 103 3.30 27.01 2.46
CA ALA A 103 3.90 28.12 1.70
C ALA A 103 3.78 27.92 0.18
N ALA A 104 3.84 26.69 -0.31
CA ALA A 104 3.70 26.34 -1.72
C ALA A 104 2.25 26.14 -2.19
N ASN A 105 1.28 26.18 -1.27
CA ASN A 105 -0.11 25.77 -1.47
C ASN A 105 -0.22 24.35 -2.06
N THR A 106 0.55 23.42 -1.49
CA THR A 106 0.63 22.02 -1.91
C THR A 106 -0.20 21.14 -0.96
N PRO A 107 -1.27 20.49 -1.46
CA PRO A 107 -2.02 19.50 -0.70
C PRO A 107 -1.16 18.30 -0.29
N PHE A 108 -1.46 17.72 0.87
CA PHE A 108 -0.86 16.44 1.26
C PHE A 108 -1.76 15.64 2.19
N MET A 109 -1.39 14.38 2.39
CA MET A 109 -1.93 13.51 3.43
C MET A 109 -0.83 12.93 4.31
N MET A 110 -1.23 12.44 5.48
CA MET A 110 -0.41 11.61 6.34
C MET A 110 -0.73 10.14 6.08
N GLN A 111 0.30 9.31 5.99
CA GLN A 111 0.16 7.84 6.04
C GLN A 111 0.91 7.34 7.27
N ASN A 112 0.14 6.88 8.25
CA ASN A 112 0.65 6.27 9.46
C ASN A 112 -0.26 5.09 9.81
N VAL A 113 0.28 3.88 9.72
CA VAL A 113 -0.47 2.66 10.02
C VAL A 113 -0.30 2.28 11.49
N GLY A 114 -1.39 1.87 12.12
CA GLY A 114 -1.45 1.40 13.49
C GLY A 114 -2.88 1.42 14.02
N GLY A 115 -3.04 1.25 15.33
CA GLY A 115 -4.33 1.36 16.00
C GLY A 115 -4.81 2.80 16.20
N HIS A 116 -5.78 2.99 17.09
CA HIS A 116 -6.41 4.27 17.39
C HIS A 116 -5.41 5.31 17.95
N ILE A 117 -4.32 4.89 18.61
CA ILE A 117 -3.23 5.81 19.02
C ILE A 117 -2.62 6.51 17.80
N THR A 118 -2.25 5.73 16.78
CA THR A 118 -1.67 6.26 15.55
C THR A 118 -2.66 7.13 14.80
N ARG A 119 -3.93 6.70 14.72
CA ARG A 119 -5.01 7.50 14.13
C ARG A 119 -5.20 8.84 14.83
N ALA A 120 -5.28 8.87 16.17
CA ALA A 120 -5.42 10.11 16.92
C ALA A 120 -4.25 11.07 16.66
N MET A 121 -3.02 10.55 16.68
CA MET A 121 -1.82 11.33 16.35
C MET A 121 -1.91 11.92 14.94
N ALA A 122 -2.23 11.11 13.93
CA ALA A 122 -2.37 11.57 12.55
C ALA A 122 -3.48 12.62 12.38
N MET A 123 -4.63 12.43 13.05
CA MET A 123 -5.73 13.38 13.03
C MET A 123 -5.35 14.73 13.63
N HIS A 124 -4.67 14.75 14.78
CA HIS A 124 -4.17 16.00 15.36
C HIS A 124 -3.17 16.71 14.44
N MET A 125 -2.26 15.96 13.82
CA MET A 125 -1.33 16.52 12.84
C MET A 125 -2.07 17.12 11.64
N MET A 126 -2.95 16.36 10.99
CA MET A 126 -3.70 16.83 9.82
C MET A 126 -4.61 18.02 10.15
N ALA A 127 -5.21 18.05 11.34
CA ALA A 127 -6.02 19.20 11.80
C ALA A 127 -5.18 20.46 12.05
N ALA A 128 -3.92 20.31 12.45
CA ALA A 128 -3.01 21.42 12.71
C ALA A 128 -2.30 21.93 11.44
N PHE A 129 -2.21 21.12 10.39
CA PHE A 129 -1.45 21.42 9.17
C PHE A 129 -2.35 22.02 8.07
N PRO A 130 -2.18 23.31 7.68
CA PRO A 130 -3.15 24.01 6.83
C PRO A 130 -3.43 23.38 5.46
N SER A 131 -2.46 22.66 4.88
CA SER A 131 -2.60 22.01 3.57
C SER A 131 -2.71 20.48 3.64
N ALA A 132 -2.88 19.90 4.84
CA ALA A 132 -3.14 18.47 5.04
C ALA A 132 -4.62 18.13 4.77
N ASN A 133 -5.11 18.50 3.59
CA ASN A 133 -6.54 18.48 3.23
C ASN A 133 -6.91 17.38 2.22
N PHE A 134 -5.98 16.46 1.93
CA PHE A 134 -6.27 15.24 1.21
C PHE A 134 -6.70 14.12 2.19
N HIS A 135 -7.30 13.02 1.70
CA HIS A 135 -7.79 11.97 2.60
C HIS A 135 -6.66 11.28 3.36
N HIS A 136 -6.93 10.88 4.60
CA HIS A 136 -5.98 10.14 5.42
C HIS A 136 -5.93 8.66 5.02
N LEU A 137 -4.73 8.06 5.06
CA LEU A 137 -4.54 6.62 4.91
C LEU A 137 -4.10 6.00 6.23
N CYS A 138 -4.91 5.07 6.73
CA CYS A 138 -4.62 4.25 7.88
C CYS A 138 -5.33 2.91 7.77
N ASP A 139 -4.80 1.89 8.45
CA ASP A 139 -5.38 0.54 8.46
C ASP A 139 -6.00 0.19 9.81
N VAL A 140 -6.48 1.16 10.58
CA VAL A 140 -6.99 0.94 11.95
C VAL A 140 -8.12 -0.10 11.95
N GLU A 141 -8.98 -0.07 10.94
CA GLU A 141 -10.09 -1.02 10.76
C GLU A 141 -9.64 -2.46 10.49
N THR A 142 -8.36 -2.70 10.14
CA THR A 142 -7.82 -4.05 9.95
C THR A 142 -7.50 -4.75 11.28
N TRP A 143 -7.39 -3.98 12.37
CA TRP A 143 -7.07 -4.50 13.69
C TRP A 143 -8.33 -4.98 14.41
N LYS A 144 -8.33 -6.23 14.86
CA LYS A 144 -9.44 -6.81 15.65
C LYS A 144 -9.52 -6.32 17.09
N SER A 145 -8.41 -5.81 17.60
CA SER A 145 -8.24 -5.40 19.00
C SER A 145 -7.32 -4.18 19.06
N ASP A 146 -7.41 -3.40 20.13
CA ASP A 146 -6.56 -2.23 20.35
C ASP A 146 -6.36 -2.02 21.85
N VAL A 147 -5.32 -1.28 22.21
CA VAL A 147 -4.87 -1.04 23.58
C VAL A 147 -5.47 0.23 24.19
N VAL A 148 -6.45 0.87 23.54
CA VAL A 148 -7.19 2.03 24.07
C VAL A 148 -8.68 1.78 24.17
N LYS A 149 -9.35 2.52 25.06
CA LYS A 149 -10.78 2.40 25.32
C LYS A 149 -11.63 3.08 24.25
N GLU A 150 -11.19 4.22 23.75
CA GLU A 150 -11.93 5.04 22.79
C GLU A 150 -11.75 4.50 21.37
N ARG A 151 -12.87 4.41 20.64
CA ARG A 151 -12.90 3.98 19.25
C ARG A 151 -13.22 5.17 18.35
N LEU A 152 -12.19 5.66 17.67
CA LEU A 152 -12.28 6.80 16.75
C LEU A 152 -12.82 6.34 15.39
N GLU A 153 -14.12 6.03 15.35
CA GLU A 153 -14.78 5.50 14.17
C GLU A 153 -15.08 6.60 13.13
N PRO A 154 -14.94 6.33 11.82
CA PRO A 154 -15.39 7.23 10.78
C PRO A 154 -16.91 7.40 10.76
N VAL A 155 -17.37 8.65 10.62
CA VAL A 155 -18.77 9.00 10.38
C VAL A 155 -18.83 9.82 9.09
N ASN A 156 -19.55 9.32 8.09
CA ASN A 156 -19.66 9.95 6.75
C ASN A 156 -18.31 10.24 6.09
N GLY A 157 -17.30 9.38 6.29
CA GLY A 157 -15.96 9.56 5.71
C GLY A 157 -15.05 10.52 6.48
N PHE A 158 -15.47 10.98 7.66
CA PHE A 158 -14.67 11.85 8.53
C PHE A 158 -14.47 11.22 9.90
N VAL A 159 -13.32 11.47 10.53
CA VAL A 159 -13.09 11.12 11.93
C VAL A 159 -12.95 12.41 12.73
N ARG A 160 -13.65 12.50 13.87
CA ARG A 160 -13.62 13.69 14.71
C ARG A 160 -12.33 13.74 15.53
N VAL A 161 -11.59 14.85 15.42
CA VAL A 161 -10.40 15.12 16.25
C VAL A 161 -10.79 15.13 17.73
N PRO A 162 -10.11 14.35 18.59
CA PRO A 162 -10.34 14.40 20.03
C PRO A 162 -10.08 15.80 20.60
N GLU A 163 -10.93 16.25 21.53
CA GLU A 163 -10.85 17.58 22.14
C GLU A 163 -10.39 17.55 23.61
N THR A 164 -10.16 16.36 24.17
CA THR A 164 -9.63 16.17 25.52
C THR A 164 -8.10 16.26 25.53
N PRO A 165 -7.45 16.46 26.70
CA PRO A 165 -6.00 16.65 26.76
C PRO A 165 -5.18 15.50 26.14
N GLY A 166 -4.07 15.86 25.49
CA GLY A 166 -3.17 14.90 24.84
C GLY A 166 -3.74 14.41 23.50
N LEU A 167 -3.65 13.10 23.26
CA LEU A 167 -4.28 12.45 22.08
C LEU A 167 -5.79 12.18 22.28
N GLY A 168 -6.32 12.52 23.46
CA GLY A 168 -7.70 12.25 23.84
C GLY A 168 -8.06 10.76 23.93
N LEU A 169 -7.08 9.92 24.29
CA LEU A 169 -7.23 8.48 24.45
C LEU A 169 -6.81 8.03 25.85
N THR A 170 -7.43 6.94 26.30
CA THR A 170 -7.14 6.26 27.56
C THR A 170 -6.62 4.86 27.28
N LEU A 171 -5.42 4.54 27.76
CA LEU A 171 -4.85 3.20 27.65
C LEU A 171 -5.72 2.18 28.43
N ASP A 172 -6.10 1.10 27.76
CA ASP A 172 -6.68 -0.08 28.37
C ASP A 172 -5.56 -1.04 28.79
N ARG A 173 -5.18 -0.96 30.07
CA ARG A 173 -4.10 -1.78 30.63
C ARG A 173 -4.45 -3.26 30.67
N ALA A 174 -5.74 -3.60 30.86
CA ALA A 174 -6.16 -5.00 30.92
C ALA A 174 -6.12 -5.62 29.52
N GLU A 175 -6.56 -4.87 28.50
CA GLU A 175 -6.47 -5.33 27.12
C GLU A 175 -5.02 -5.41 26.62
N LEU A 176 -4.17 -4.45 27.00
CA LEU A 176 -2.73 -4.54 26.75
C LEU A 176 -2.13 -5.82 27.37
N GLU A 177 -2.38 -6.09 28.65
CA GLU A 177 -1.90 -7.30 29.32
C GLU A 177 -2.45 -8.58 28.65
N ARG A 178 -3.72 -8.59 28.23
CA ARG A 178 -4.31 -9.72 27.49
C ARG A 178 -3.61 -9.93 26.14
N LEU A 179 -3.34 -8.86 25.41
CA LEU A 179 -2.68 -8.91 24.10
C LEU A 179 -1.21 -9.32 24.21
N GLU A 180 -0.48 -8.87 25.23
CA GLU A 180 0.89 -9.29 25.51
C GLU A 180 0.99 -10.79 25.82
N ASN A 181 -0.04 -11.34 26.49
CA ASN A 181 -0.11 -12.76 26.82
C ASN A 181 -0.76 -13.62 25.73
N LEU A 182 -1.12 -13.04 24.58
CA LEU A 182 -1.75 -13.78 23.50
C LEU A 182 -0.73 -14.67 22.79
N ASN A 183 -0.93 -15.98 22.86
CA ASN A 183 -0.16 -16.91 22.05
C ASN A 183 -0.71 -16.93 20.62
N VAL A 184 -0.17 -16.09 19.74
CA VAL A 184 -0.52 -16.06 18.31
C VAL A 184 0.34 -17.07 17.57
N PRO A 185 -0.24 -18.16 17.03
CA PRO A 185 0.54 -19.10 16.22
C PRO A 185 1.06 -18.37 14.98
N ARG A 186 2.36 -18.51 14.73
CA ARG A 186 2.96 -18.00 13.49
C ARG A 186 2.58 -18.95 12.37
N PRO A 187 2.03 -18.46 11.24
CA PRO A 187 1.83 -19.29 10.06
C PRO A 187 3.16 -19.95 9.64
N ALA A 188 3.10 -21.17 9.13
CA ALA A 188 4.27 -21.76 8.46
C ALA A 188 4.53 -21.05 7.13
N LYS A 189 5.68 -21.32 6.51
CA LYS A 189 5.89 -20.93 5.11
C LYS A 189 4.92 -21.71 4.22
N TRP A 190 4.48 -21.09 3.13
CA TRP A 190 3.61 -21.72 2.14
C TRP A 190 4.10 -21.39 0.72
N ILE A 191 3.57 -22.10 -0.27
CA ILE A 191 3.92 -21.87 -1.67
C ILE A 191 2.78 -21.08 -2.33
N VAL A 192 3.13 -20.00 -3.02
CA VAL A 192 2.23 -19.30 -3.93
C VAL A 192 2.44 -19.87 -5.33
N LYS A 193 1.38 -20.46 -5.89
CA LYS A 193 1.33 -20.96 -7.26
C LYS A 193 0.63 -19.91 -8.12
N SER A 194 1.29 -19.43 -9.16
CA SER A 194 0.65 -18.54 -10.13
C SER A 194 0.70 -19.15 -11.53
N ARG A 195 -0.37 -19.00 -12.30
CA ARG A 195 -0.45 -19.36 -13.71
C ARG A 195 -0.68 -18.09 -14.51
N PHE A 196 0.23 -17.83 -15.45
CA PHE A 196 0.12 -16.72 -16.39
C PHE A 196 -0.69 -17.13 -17.62
N ASP A 197 -1.16 -16.14 -18.39
CA ASP A 197 -1.97 -16.34 -19.61
C ASP A 197 -1.28 -17.22 -20.67
N ASN A 198 0.05 -17.18 -20.75
CA ASN A 198 0.83 -18.06 -21.65
C ASN A 198 1.00 -19.50 -21.12
N GLY A 199 0.34 -19.87 -20.03
CA GLY A 199 0.40 -21.17 -19.38
C GLY A 199 1.63 -21.42 -18.49
N THR A 200 2.60 -20.49 -18.46
CA THR A 200 3.74 -20.57 -17.54
C THR A 200 3.25 -20.60 -16.09
N ARG A 201 3.83 -21.47 -15.27
CA ARG A 201 3.57 -21.57 -13.84
C ARG A 201 4.74 -21.00 -13.05
N MET A 202 4.43 -20.16 -12.07
CA MET A 202 5.38 -19.70 -11.07
C MET A 202 5.08 -20.37 -9.74
N TYR A 203 6.14 -20.79 -9.05
CA TYR A 203 6.10 -21.17 -7.65
C TYR A 203 7.02 -20.22 -6.90
N ASN A 204 6.52 -19.67 -5.80
CA ASN A 204 7.30 -18.77 -4.96
C ASN A 204 7.01 -19.05 -3.49
N MET A 205 8.04 -19.13 -2.68
CA MET A 205 7.90 -19.40 -1.24
C MET A 205 7.54 -18.11 -0.52
N ALA A 206 6.36 -18.08 0.08
CA ALA A 206 5.95 -17.05 0.99
C ALA A 206 6.48 -17.36 2.40
N ASP A 207 7.28 -16.44 2.90
CA ASP A 207 7.88 -16.51 4.23
C ASP A 207 7.21 -15.45 5.13
N PRO A 208 6.50 -15.84 6.21
CA PRO A 208 5.92 -14.90 7.16
C PRO A 208 6.94 -13.93 7.79
N ASP A 209 8.23 -14.22 7.71
CA ASP A 209 9.30 -13.35 8.23
C ASP A 209 9.69 -12.28 7.20
N ASN A 210 9.24 -12.42 5.95
CA ASN A 210 9.47 -11.46 4.88
C ASN A 210 8.22 -10.58 4.67
N ALA A 211 8.10 -9.51 5.45
CA ALA A 211 7.01 -8.54 5.34
C ALA A 211 6.89 -7.86 3.97
N MET A 212 7.95 -7.90 3.14
CA MET A 212 7.99 -7.31 1.80
C MET A 212 7.78 -8.34 0.67
N PHE A 213 7.28 -9.53 1.01
CA PHE A 213 7.01 -10.58 0.02
C PHE A 213 6.05 -10.06 -1.07
N MET A 214 6.53 -10.08 -2.32
CA MET A 214 5.76 -9.70 -3.52
C MET A 214 5.21 -8.26 -3.53
N VAL A 215 5.70 -7.35 -2.68
CA VAL A 215 5.34 -5.92 -2.75
C VAL A 215 5.95 -5.24 -3.98
N ARG A 216 7.19 -5.61 -4.33
CA ARG A 216 7.93 -5.13 -5.52
C ARG A 216 8.55 -6.29 -6.30
N PRO A 217 7.74 -7.18 -6.90
CA PRO A 217 8.25 -8.38 -7.56
C PRO A 217 9.04 -8.05 -8.83
N ASP A 218 8.79 -6.89 -9.43
CA ASP A 218 9.52 -6.31 -10.56
C ASP A 218 11.03 -6.12 -10.28
N THR A 219 11.41 -5.98 -9.02
CA THR A 219 12.82 -5.84 -8.62
C THR A 219 13.59 -7.16 -8.62
N ARG A 220 12.91 -8.29 -8.78
CA ARG A 220 13.50 -9.62 -8.80
C ARG A 220 13.66 -10.10 -10.25
N PRO A 221 14.77 -10.78 -10.59
CA PRO A 221 14.94 -11.36 -11.91
C PRO A 221 13.75 -12.27 -12.30
N LEU A 222 13.39 -12.24 -13.59
CA LEU A 222 12.45 -13.17 -14.23
C LEU A 222 10.96 -13.07 -13.86
N ILE A 223 10.54 -12.17 -12.97
CA ILE A 223 9.11 -11.95 -12.71
C ILE A 223 8.63 -10.72 -13.50
N PRO A 224 8.03 -10.90 -14.70
CA PRO A 224 7.31 -9.81 -15.32
C PRO A 224 6.06 -9.51 -14.48
N MET A 225 5.94 -8.27 -14.02
CA MET A 225 4.75 -7.81 -13.31
C MET A 225 3.91 -6.94 -14.25
N SER A 226 2.62 -7.21 -14.31
CA SER A 226 1.64 -6.42 -15.05
C SER A 226 0.30 -6.51 -14.34
N TYR A 227 -0.32 -5.38 -14.07
CA TYR A 227 -1.64 -5.26 -13.45
C TYR A 227 -2.77 -5.64 -14.40
N VAL A 228 -2.53 -5.62 -15.72
CA VAL A 228 -3.53 -5.96 -16.75
C VAL A 228 -3.35 -7.36 -17.34
N SER A 229 -2.27 -8.06 -16.99
CA SER A 229 -2.04 -9.43 -17.44
C SER A 229 -2.85 -10.41 -16.60
N PRO A 230 -3.64 -11.31 -17.21
CA PRO A 230 -4.35 -12.34 -16.47
C PRO A 230 -3.38 -13.22 -15.68
N ILE A 231 -3.68 -13.40 -14.39
CA ILE A 231 -2.95 -14.28 -13.49
C ILE A 231 -3.94 -15.02 -12.60
N GLU A 232 -3.78 -16.32 -12.50
CA GLU A 232 -4.53 -17.16 -11.57
C GLU A 232 -3.58 -17.59 -10.46
N THR A 233 -3.96 -17.33 -9.21
CA THR A 233 -3.11 -17.62 -8.04
C THR A 233 -3.82 -18.59 -7.09
N GLU A 234 -3.07 -19.57 -6.61
CA GLU A 234 -3.48 -20.56 -5.63
C GLU A 234 -2.43 -20.62 -4.51
N TYR A 235 -2.88 -20.71 -3.26
CA TYR A 235 -2.02 -20.95 -2.11
C TYR A 235 -1.90 -22.44 -1.84
N TRP A 236 -0.69 -22.90 -1.58
CA TRP A 236 -0.40 -24.30 -1.28
C TRP A 236 0.32 -24.37 0.06
N ASP A 237 -0.46 -24.65 1.09
CA ASP A 237 0.03 -24.97 2.43
C ASP A 237 0.63 -26.38 2.46
N ASP A 238 1.43 -26.67 3.50
CA ASP A 238 1.96 -28.02 3.73
C ASP A 238 0.81 -29.02 3.96
N ASP A 239 0.54 -29.81 2.93
CA ASP A 239 -0.47 -30.87 2.92
C ASP A 239 0.13 -32.26 3.21
N GLY A 240 1.41 -32.33 3.55
CA GLY A 240 2.16 -33.56 3.79
C GLY A 240 2.45 -34.39 2.54
N SER A 241 2.16 -33.86 1.34
CA SER A 241 2.40 -34.59 0.09
C SER A 241 3.88 -34.56 -0.31
N THR A 242 4.33 -35.65 -0.97
CA THR A 242 5.66 -35.69 -1.58
C THR A 242 5.86 -34.55 -2.59
N GLN A 243 4.79 -34.13 -3.28
CA GLN A 243 4.80 -33.05 -4.26
C GLN A 243 5.10 -31.71 -3.58
N TYR A 244 4.44 -31.42 -2.47
CA TYR A 244 4.69 -30.20 -1.69
C TYR A 244 6.14 -30.17 -1.21
N HIS A 245 6.59 -31.22 -0.51
CA HIS A 245 7.95 -31.26 0.03
C HIS A 245 9.04 -31.16 -1.06
N THR A 246 8.84 -31.82 -2.21
CA THR A 246 9.77 -31.73 -3.35
C THR A 246 9.85 -30.31 -3.90
N MET A 247 8.71 -29.64 -4.10
CA MET A 247 8.70 -28.26 -4.58
C MET A 247 9.27 -27.30 -3.53
N PHE A 248 8.95 -27.52 -2.25
CA PHE A 248 9.44 -26.70 -1.15
C PHE A 248 10.98 -26.74 -1.07
N GLU A 249 11.58 -27.93 -1.06
CA GLU A 249 13.05 -28.11 -1.06
C GLU A 249 13.71 -27.48 -2.31
N ARG A 250 13.02 -27.54 -3.46
CA ARG A 250 13.49 -26.88 -4.69
C ARG A 250 13.48 -25.36 -4.54
N LEU A 251 12.40 -24.78 -4.00
CA LEU A 251 12.28 -23.34 -3.76
C LEU A 251 13.31 -22.84 -2.74
N GLU A 252 13.65 -23.64 -1.72
CA GLU A 252 14.72 -23.28 -0.77
C GLU A 252 16.10 -23.17 -1.44
N ARG A 253 16.36 -24.02 -2.45
CA ARG A 253 17.63 -24.04 -3.18
C ARG A 253 17.69 -23.00 -4.31
N GLU A 254 16.61 -22.87 -5.07
CA GLU A 254 16.58 -22.12 -6.34
C GLU A 254 15.93 -20.74 -6.20
N GLY A 255 15.20 -20.48 -5.11
CA GLY A 255 14.34 -19.31 -4.99
C GLY A 255 13.06 -19.50 -5.81
N ILE A 256 12.69 -18.50 -6.61
CA ILE A 256 11.49 -18.57 -7.47
C ILE A 256 11.72 -19.60 -8.58
N VAL A 257 10.72 -20.44 -8.82
CA VAL A 257 10.72 -21.43 -9.90
C VAL A 257 9.68 -21.04 -10.95
N LEU A 258 10.09 -21.07 -12.23
CA LEU A 258 9.23 -20.89 -13.39
C LEU A 258 9.22 -22.16 -14.24
N GLU A 259 8.03 -22.67 -14.54
CA GLU A 259 7.80 -23.85 -15.36
C GLU A 259 6.98 -23.47 -16.59
N PRO A 260 7.49 -23.67 -17.82
CA PRO A 260 6.71 -23.46 -19.04
C PRO A 260 5.49 -24.38 -19.09
N ALA A 261 4.46 -23.98 -19.85
CA ALA A 261 3.20 -24.73 -19.99
C ALA A 261 3.39 -26.22 -20.33
N ASP A 262 4.40 -26.54 -21.14
CA ASP A 262 4.65 -27.91 -21.65
C ASP A 262 5.49 -28.79 -20.72
N ALA A 263 5.98 -28.27 -19.59
CA ALA A 263 6.82 -29.04 -18.67
C ALA A 263 6.01 -29.96 -17.73
N ALA A 264 4.70 -29.72 -17.58
CA ALA A 264 3.86 -30.36 -16.56
C ALA A 264 3.34 -31.77 -16.92
N THR A 265 3.64 -32.31 -18.10
CA THR A 265 3.17 -33.63 -18.56
C THR A 265 4.24 -34.73 -18.59
N SER A 266 5.40 -34.49 -17.98
CA SER A 266 6.48 -35.49 -17.94
C SER A 266 6.76 -35.93 -16.50
N THR A 267 5.87 -36.70 -15.89
CA THR A 267 6.18 -37.68 -14.82
C THR A 267 5.01 -38.63 -14.61
#